data_AF-A0A1H9H4H4-F1
#
_entry.id   AF-A0A1H9H4H4-F1
#
_cell.length_a   1.000
_cell.length_b   1.000
_cell.length_c   1.000
_cell.angle_alpha   90.00
_cell.angle_beta   90.00
_cell.angle_gamma   90.00
#
_symmetry.space_group_name_H-M   'P 1'
#
loop_
_entity.id
_entity.type
_entity.pdbx_description
1 polymer ?
#
loop_
_entity_poly.entity_id
_entity_poly.type
_entity_poly.pdbx_seq_one_letter_code
_entity_poly.pdbx_strand_id
1 'polypeptide(L)'
;MSLEGLDDVAWHSVDHAYGPALDTPGHVRALLSGDPEVVSRAITDLDRTIHEEGGFVCGAATAVLPFLVEVLPSLAPAPRARLLDLLHRIAEWGDAEQVDAGWHAAWDRARPLLGRSSPRPESPA
;
A
#
# COMPACT_ATOMS: atom_id res chain seq x y z
N MET A 1 -4.18 -5.32 -17.25
CA MET A 1 -3.80 -5.16 -15.84
C MET A 1 -4.25 -6.42 -15.14
N SER A 2 -3.35 -7.12 -14.49
CA SER A 2 -3.63 -8.44 -13.94
C SER A 2 -2.88 -8.51 -12.64
N LEU A 3 -3.62 -8.57 -11.53
CA LEU A 3 -3.10 -8.74 -10.17
C LEU A 3 -2.51 -10.15 -10.01
N GLU A 4 -1.57 -10.51 -10.90
CA GLU A 4 -0.97 -11.82 -11.02
C GLU A 4 -0.18 -12.12 -9.75
N GLY A 5 -0.45 -13.26 -9.15
CA GLY A 5 0.17 -13.65 -7.89
C GLY A 5 -0.52 -13.10 -6.65
N LEU A 6 -1.59 -12.28 -6.76
CA LEU A 6 -2.31 -11.80 -5.57
C LEU A 6 -2.92 -12.95 -4.77
N ASP A 7 -3.46 -13.96 -5.45
CA ASP A 7 -4.02 -15.16 -4.80
C ASP A 7 -2.96 -16.22 -4.44
N ASP A 8 -1.72 -16.07 -4.93
CA ASP A 8 -0.62 -16.99 -4.61
C ASP A 8 0.04 -16.65 -3.27
N VAL A 9 -0.18 -15.43 -2.75
CA VAL A 9 0.26 -15.05 -1.41
C VAL A 9 -0.59 -15.78 -0.37
N ALA A 10 0.06 -16.46 0.57
CA ALA A 10 -0.60 -17.12 1.69
C ALA A 10 -1.09 -16.11 2.74
N TRP A 11 -2.13 -15.32 2.42
CA TRP A 11 -2.66 -14.25 3.28
C TRP A 11 -3.10 -14.71 4.68
N HIS A 12 -3.38 -15.99 4.86
CA HIS A 12 -3.66 -16.58 6.17
C HIS A 12 -2.41 -16.66 7.09
N SER A 13 -1.21 -16.52 6.53
CA SER A 13 0.08 -16.57 7.22
C SER A 13 0.83 -15.23 7.18
N VAL A 14 0.21 -14.19 6.62
CA VAL A 14 0.74 -12.84 6.57
C VAL A 14 -0.13 -11.96 7.44
N ASP A 15 0.44 -11.40 8.49
CA ASP A 15 -0.30 -10.55 9.41
C ASP A 15 -0.20 -9.07 9.02
N HIS A 16 -1.32 -8.39 9.23
CA HIS A 16 -1.44 -6.95 9.40
C HIS A 16 -1.75 -6.65 10.88
N ALA A 17 -2.01 -5.41 11.28
CA ALA A 17 -2.17 -5.06 12.69
C ALA A 17 -3.32 -5.76 13.44
N TYR A 18 -4.35 -6.23 12.72
CA TYR A 18 -5.50 -6.93 13.30
C TYR A 18 -5.44 -8.46 13.14
N GLY A 19 -4.26 -9.03 12.86
CA GLY A 19 -4.07 -10.47 12.61
C GLY A 19 -3.95 -10.82 11.12
N PRO A 20 -4.39 -12.01 10.69
CA PRO A 20 -4.20 -12.46 9.31
C PRO A 20 -4.86 -11.54 8.28
N ALA A 21 -4.12 -11.16 7.26
CA ALA A 21 -4.48 -10.16 6.25
C ALA A 21 -5.41 -10.72 5.14
N LEU A 22 -6.44 -11.46 5.53
CA LEU A 22 -7.37 -12.15 4.62
C LEU A 22 -8.22 -11.20 3.77
N ASP A 23 -8.42 -9.97 4.25
CA ASP A 23 -9.22 -8.94 3.58
C ASP A 23 -8.40 -8.11 2.57
N THR A 24 -7.07 -8.12 2.67
CA THR A 24 -6.15 -7.35 1.83
C THR A 24 -6.35 -7.61 0.33
N PRO A 25 -6.53 -8.86 -0.15
CA PRO A 25 -6.82 -9.11 -1.56
C PRO A 25 -8.14 -8.50 -2.03
N GLY A 26 -9.12 -8.36 -1.14
CA GLY A 26 -10.39 -7.70 -1.42
C GLY A 26 -10.19 -6.21 -1.63
N HIS A 27 -9.44 -5.57 -0.73
CA HIS A 27 -9.14 -4.13 -0.83
C HIS A 27 -8.34 -3.79 -2.09
N VAL A 28 -7.33 -4.60 -2.44
CA VAL A 28 -6.54 -4.40 -3.67
C VAL A 28 -7.41 -4.47 -4.92
N ARG A 29 -8.33 -5.44 -4.99
CA ARG A 29 -9.27 -5.54 -6.13
C ARG A 29 -10.26 -4.38 -6.18
N ALA A 30 -10.71 -3.90 -5.02
CA ALA A 30 -11.62 -2.77 -4.93
C ALA A 30 -11.02 -1.46 -5.49
N LEU A 31 -9.68 -1.32 -5.52
CA LEU A 31 -8.99 -0.21 -6.18
C LEU A 31 -9.21 -0.17 -7.71
N LEU A 32 -9.57 -1.29 -8.32
CA LEU A 32 -9.89 -1.38 -9.76
C LEU A 32 -11.37 -1.12 -10.05
N SER A 33 -12.17 -0.78 -9.04
CA SER A 33 -13.57 -0.43 -9.21
C SER A 33 -13.74 0.84 -10.05
N GLY A 34 -14.80 0.89 -10.86
CA GLY A 34 -15.23 2.12 -11.52
C GLY A 34 -15.96 3.10 -10.60
N ASP A 35 -16.26 2.69 -9.37
CA ASP A 35 -16.94 3.50 -8.35
C ASP A 35 -15.91 4.22 -7.45
N PRO A 36 -15.85 5.57 -7.48
CA PRO A 36 -14.93 6.36 -6.65
C PRO A 36 -15.08 6.12 -5.14
N GLU A 37 -16.28 5.82 -4.65
CA GLU A 37 -16.52 5.57 -3.22
C GLU A 37 -15.91 4.23 -2.79
N VAL A 38 -16.03 3.21 -3.64
CA VAL A 38 -15.40 1.89 -3.41
C VAL A 38 -13.88 2.02 -3.39
N VAL A 39 -13.30 2.76 -4.34
CA VAL A 39 -11.84 3.01 -4.38
C VAL A 39 -11.39 3.80 -3.15
N SER A 40 -12.12 4.85 -2.78
CA SER A 40 -11.83 5.67 -1.60
C SER A 40 -11.84 4.83 -0.32
N ARG A 41 -12.85 3.98 -0.16
CA ARG A 41 -12.99 3.08 0.97
C ARG A 41 -11.86 2.06 1.03
N ALA A 42 -11.50 1.47 -0.10
CA ALA A 42 -10.39 0.53 -0.19
C ALA A 42 -9.05 1.13 0.25
N ILE A 43 -8.76 2.38 -0.13
CA ILE A 43 -7.56 3.08 0.34
C ILE A 43 -7.60 3.29 1.85
N THR A 44 -8.75 3.68 2.40
CA THR A 44 -8.92 3.87 3.85
C THR A 44 -8.78 2.55 4.62
N ASP A 45 -9.33 1.45 4.10
CA ASP A 45 -9.20 0.13 4.75
C ASP A 45 -7.76 -0.40 4.63
N LEU A 46 -7.06 -0.17 3.51
CA LEU A 46 -5.63 -0.46 3.38
C LEU A 46 -4.81 0.35 4.38
N ASP A 47 -4.99 1.67 4.43
CA ASP A 47 -4.32 2.56 5.39
C ASP A 47 -4.51 2.01 6.82
N ARG A 48 -5.77 1.81 7.24
CA ARG A 48 -6.08 1.27 8.57
C ARG A 48 -5.44 -0.08 8.85
N THR A 49 -5.33 -0.97 7.87
CA THR A 49 -4.87 -2.35 8.13
C THR A 49 -3.35 -2.47 8.06
N ILE A 50 -2.72 -1.85 7.05
CA ILE A 50 -1.29 -2.02 6.74
C ILE A 50 -0.42 -0.89 7.30
N HIS A 51 -1.00 0.29 7.54
CA HIS A 51 -0.35 1.47 8.10
C HIS A 51 -1.06 1.87 9.40
N GLU A 52 -0.61 1.27 10.48
CA GLU A 52 -1.18 1.50 11.80
C GLU A 52 -0.26 2.38 12.61
N GLU A 53 -0.73 3.50 13.16
CA GLU A 53 -0.01 4.58 13.89
C GLU A 53 1.00 4.10 14.98
N GLY A 54 1.15 2.80 15.21
CA GLY A 54 2.08 2.14 16.12
C GLY A 54 3.54 2.00 15.68
N GLY A 55 3.96 2.60 14.56
CA GLY A 55 5.37 2.74 14.19
C GLY A 55 6.08 1.46 13.73
N PHE A 56 5.42 0.58 12.98
CA PHE A 56 6.01 -0.66 12.44
C PHE A 56 5.57 -0.97 11.01
N VAL A 57 6.39 -1.72 10.26
CA VAL A 57 6.03 -2.23 8.93
C VAL A 57 5.66 -3.70 9.05
N CYS A 58 4.38 -4.02 8.81
CA CYS A 58 3.87 -5.39 8.88
C CYS A 58 4.16 -6.21 7.62
N GLY A 59 4.06 -7.54 7.73
CA GLY A 59 4.24 -8.45 6.58
C GLY A 59 3.23 -8.17 5.46
N ALA A 60 2.00 -7.76 5.79
CA ALA A 60 1.01 -7.37 4.80
C ALA A 60 1.44 -6.13 3.99
N ALA A 61 2.09 -5.14 4.61
CA ALA A 61 2.61 -3.96 3.92
C ALA A 61 3.68 -4.36 2.88
N THR A 62 4.61 -5.25 3.24
CA THR A 62 5.59 -5.80 2.29
C THR A 62 4.93 -6.59 1.18
N ALA A 63 4.00 -7.49 1.52
CA ALA A 63 3.36 -8.39 0.56
C ALA A 63 2.45 -7.66 -0.43
N VAL A 64 1.75 -6.61 0.01
CA VAL A 64 0.79 -5.88 -0.83
C VAL A 64 1.48 -4.87 -1.77
N LEU A 65 2.66 -4.38 -1.41
CA LEU A 65 3.40 -3.34 -2.14
C LEU A 65 3.50 -3.54 -3.66
N PRO A 66 3.91 -4.72 -4.20
CA PRO A 66 4.00 -4.90 -5.66
C PRO A 66 2.66 -4.70 -6.37
N PHE A 67 1.56 -5.12 -5.75
CA PHE A 67 0.22 -4.96 -6.31
C PHE A 67 -0.25 -3.51 -6.24
N LEU A 68 0.06 -2.79 -5.15
CA LEU A 68 -0.25 -1.36 -5.05
C LEU A 68 0.50 -0.56 -6.12
N VAL A 69 1.77 -0.90 -6.38
CA VAL A 69 2.54 -0.29 -7.47
C VAL A 69 1.92 -0.60 -8.83
N GLU A 70 1.45 -1.83 -9.04
CA GLU A 70 0.78 -2.20 -10.27
C GLU A 70 -0.47 -1.35 -10.50
N VAL A 71 -1.36 -1.18 -9.50
CA VAL A 71 -2.65 -0.46 -9.64
C VAL A 71 -2.52 1.06 -9.79
N LEU A 72 -1.41 1.67 -9.36
CA LEU A 72 -1.24 3.13 -9.41
C LEU A 72 -1.56 3.79 -10.77
N PRO A 73 -1.16 3.25 -11.93
CA PRO A 73 -1.43 3.84 -13.23
C PRO A 73 -2.90 3.79 -13.66
N SER A 74 -3.73 2.89 -13.09
CA SER A 74 -5.15 2.78 -13.41
C SER A 74 -6.04 3.67 -12.56
N LEU A 75 -5.52 4.20 -11.45
CA LEU A 75 -6.28 5.06 -10.54
C LEU A 75 -6.47 6.45 -11.13
N ALA A 76 -7.65 7.02 -10.87
CA ALA A 76 -7.92 8.44 -11.09
C ALA A 76 -6.95 9.32 -10.27
N PRO A 77 -6.72 10.59 -10.66
CA PRO A 77 -5.70 11.44 -10.04
C PRO A 77 -5.78 11.55 -8.50
N ALA A 78 -6.98 11.72 -7.95
CA ALA A 78 -7.16 11.89 -6.50
C ALA A 78 -6.90 10.59 -5.70
N PRO A 79 -7.51 9.43 -6.03
CA PRO A 79 -7.15 8.16 -5.41
C PRO A 79 -5.67 7.79 -5.58
N ARG A 80 -5.08 8.06 -6.74
CA ARG A 80 -3.66 7.82 -7.01
C ARG A 80 -2.76 8.62 -6.06
N ALA A 81 -3.05 9.90 -5.86
CA ALA A 81 -2.31 10.74 -4.92
C ALA A 81 -2.42 10.18 -3.49
N ARG A 82 -3.63 9.84 -3.04
CA ARG A 82 -3.86 9.25 -1.71
C ARG A 82 -3.10 7.93 -1.50
N LEU A 83 -3.07 7.06 -2.52
CA LEU A 83 -2.34 5.79 -2.43
C LEU A 83 -0.82 6.02 -2.42
N LEU A 84 -0.30 6.99 -3.19
CA LEU A 84 1.11 7.38 -3.13
C LEU A 84 1.48 7.93 -1.74
N ASP A 85 0.64 8.78 -1.17
CA ASP A 85 0.87 9.32 0.18
C ASP A 85 0.91 8.20 1.22
N LEU A 86 0.00 7.22 1.14
CA LEU A 86 0.03 6.03 2.00
C LEU A 86 1.36 5.27 1.87
N LEU A 87 1.81 4.99 0.65
CA LEU A 87 3.08 4.29 0.40
C LEU A 87 4.28 5.05 0.96
N HIS A 88 4.30 6.38 0.85
CA HIS A 88 5.36 7.20 1.44
C HIS A 88 5.33 7.15 2.97
N ARG A 89 4.16 7.23 3.61
CA ARG A 89 4.06 7.13 5.08
C ARG A 89 4.54 5.78 5.61
N ILE A 90 4.21 4.68 4.93
CA ILE A 90 4.76 3.35 5.30
C ILE A 90 6.28 3.34 5.18
N ALA A 91 6.83 3.98 4.13
CA ALA A 91 8.27 4.05 3.92
C ALA A 91 9.01 4.90 4.93
N GLU A 92 8.38 5.92 5.52
CA GLU A 92 8.95 6.68 6.65
C GLU A 92 9.28 5.78 7.84
N TRP A 93 8.65 4.60 7.93
CA TRP A 93 8.84 3.64 9.02
C TRP A 93 9.77 2.50 8.65
N GLY A 94 10.45 2.59 7.51
CA GLY A 94 11.43 1.59 7.08
C GLY A 94 12.58 1.40 8.07
N ASP A 95 12.85 2.37 8.95
CA ASP A 95 13.89 2.29 9.98
C ASP A 95 13.34 2.06 11.40
N ALA A 96 12.07 1.67 11.52
CA ALA A 96 11.47 1.35 12.82
C ALA A 96 12.07 0.08 13.45
N GLU A 97 11.86 -0.10 14.77
CA GLU A 97 12.34 -1.31 15.48
C GLU A 97 11.69 -2.59 14.95
N GLN A 98 10.43 -2.50 14.51
CA GLN A 98 9.68 -3.63 13.97
C GLN A 98 9.38 -3.40 12.49
N VAL A 99 10.19 -4.01 11.65
CA VAL A 99 10.06 -3.95 10.18
C VAL A 99 10.10 -5.37 9.65
N ASP A 100 9.11 -5.72 8.83
CA ASP A 100 9.12 -6.99 8.11
C ASP A 100 10.41 -7.16 7.31
N ALA A 101 11.04 -8.34 7.40
CA ALA A 101 12.37 -8.59 6.85
C ALA A 101 12.45 -8.37 5.33
N GLY A 102 11.33 -8.48 4.61
CA GLY A 102 11.25 -8.27 3.16
C GLY A 102 11.07 -6.81 2.75
N TRP A 103 10.76 -5.90 3.69
CA TRP A 103 10.34 -4.53 3.39
C TRP A 103 11.35 -3.77 2.53
N HIS A 104 12.62 -3.70 2.96
CA HIS A 104 13.63 -2.90 2.25
C HIS A 104 13.84 -3.37 0.81
N ALA A 105 13.91 -4.69 0.60
CA ALA A 105 14.06 -5.25 -0.73
C ALA A 105 12.84 -5.00 -1.62
N ALA A 106 11.63 -5.03 -1.04
CA ALA A 106 10.40 -4.71 -1.74
C ALA A 106 10.32 -3.21 -2.08
N TRP A 107 10.67 -2.34 -1.12
CA TRP A 107 10.69 -0.89 -1.29
C TRP A 107 11.71 -0.43 -2.33
N ASP A 108 12.91 -1.00 -2.36
CA ASP A 108 13.94 -0.67 -3.36
C ASP A 108 13.48 -0.97 -4.79
N ARG A 109 12.66 -2.01 -4.98
CA ARG A 109 12.05 -2.34 -6.27
C ARG A 109 10.89 -1.40 -6.63
N ALA A 110 10.10 -1.00 -5.63
CA ALA A 110 8.94 -0.15 -5.81
C ALA A 110 9.30 1.32 -6.05
N ARG A 111 10.23 1.88 -5.28
CA ARG A 111 10.57 3.32 -5.25
C ARG A 111 10.80 3.95 -6.63
N PRO A 112 11.54 3.33 -7.57
CA PRO A 112 11.73 3.89 -8.92
C PRO A 112 10.43 4.03 -9.72
N LEU A 113 9.42 3.20 -9.43
CA LEU A 113 8.13 3.18 -10.12
C LEU A 113 7.17 4.24 -9.56
N LEU A 114 7.37 4.66 -8.31
CA LEU A 114 6.59 5.72 -7.65
C LEU A 114 6.99 7.14 -8.12
N GLY A 115 8.27 7.31 -8.49
CA GLY A 115 8.93 8.60 -8.79
C GLY A 115 8.52 9.34 -10.07
N ARG A 116 7.33 9.10 -10.63
CA ARG A 116 6.76 9.93 -11.71
C ARG A 116 5.69 10.91 -11.23
N SER A 117 5.46 11.06 -9.92
CA SER A 117 4.39 11.94 -9.41
C SER A 117 4.67 12.51 -8.03
N SER A 118 5.31 13.68 -7.97
CA SER A 118 5.07 14.68 -6.91
C SER A 118 5.29 16.09 -7.47
N PRO A 119 4.33 17.02 -7.35
CA PRO A 119 4.64 18.34 -6.83
C PRO A 119 4.75 18.25 -5.30
N ARG A 120 5.82 18.85 -4.77
CA ARG A 120 6.14 19.00 -3.34
C ARG A 120 5.07 19.84 -2.63
N PRO A 121 4.71 19.57 -1.36
CA PRO A 121 3.84 20.46 -0.59
C PRO A 121 4.50 21.83 -0.39
N GLU A 122 3.72 22.87 -0.63
CA GLU A 122 4.05 24.25 -0.30
C GLU A 122 4.03 24.39 1.23
N SER A 123 5.17 24.66 1.86
CA SER A 123 5.19 25.06 3.27
C SER A 123 4.79 26.53 3.38
N PRO A 124 3.83 26.88 4.26
CA PRO A 124 3.47 28.27 4.49
C PRO A 124 4.48 28.93 5.44
N ALA A 125 4.99 30.09 5.05
CA ALA A 125 5.43 31.17 5.93
C ALA A 125 5.24 32.50 5.21
#